data_AF-A0A269VX89-F1
#
_entry.id   AF-A0A269VX89-F1
#
_cell.length_a   1.000
_cell.length_b   1.000
_cell.length_c   1.000
_cell.angle_alpha   90.00
_cell.angle_beta   90.00
_cell.angle_gamma   90.00
#
_symmetry.space_group_name_H-M   'P 1'
#
loop_
_entity.id
_entity.type
_entity.pdbx_description
1 polymer ?
#
loop_
_entity_poly.entity_id
_entity_poly.type
_entity_poly.pdbx_seq_one_letter_code
_entity_poly.pdbx_strand_id
1 'polypeptide(L)'
;MRKKGANGQESRTRLLAAAASEFARLGYHETKVSAIVSKAGLTQPSFYLYFQSKEAIFAELTGMFRSGLKALMEECGREAERGCESVTVAVRSFLARLFAQLAHHPDLTRIGFFLSEEAADMKEELAAVIARCLLSRHHGLDGESRFDVAVAADCLVGAVERLTLQQLLPGKRSAEELAGEVAQFYSVGLE
;
A
#
# COMPACT_ATOMS: atom_id res chain seq x y z
N MET A 1 -26.68 -3.04 -33.03
CA MET A 1 -26.53 -1.74 -32.33
C MET A 1 -25.57 -1.94 -31.15
N ARG A 2 -24.41 -1.27 -31.13
CA ARG A 2 -23.35 -1.51 -30.12
C ARG A 2 -23.62 -0.64 -28.88
N LYS A 3 -23.79 -1.24 -27.70
CA LYS A 3 -24.05 -0.57 -26.41
C LYS A 3 -22.90 0.40 -26.07
N LYS A 4 -23.10 1.71 -26.32
CA LYS A 4 -22.09 2.76 -26.09
C LYS A 4 -21.64 2.90 -24.62
N GLY A 5 -22.43 2.44 -23.64
CA GLY A 5 -22.09 2.53 -22.21
C GLY A 5 -21.14 1.44 -21.69
N ALA A 6 -21.32 0.18 -22.12
CA ALA A 6 -20.50 -0.95 -21.66
C ALA A 6 -19.05 -0.85 -22.17
N ASN A 7 -18.89 -0.44 -23.44
CA ASN A 7 -17.57 -0.28 -24.05
C ASN A 7 -16.76 0.88 -23.43
N GLY A 8 -17.45 1.88 -22.87
CA GLY A 8 -16.80 3.08 -22.34
C GLY A 8 -16.08 2.80 -21.02
N GLN A 9 -16.78 2.17 -20.08
CA GLN A 9 -16.21 1.80 -18.80
C GLN A 9 -15.12 0.75 -18.96
N GLU A 10 -15.33 -0.25 -19.84
CA GLU A 10 -14.31 -1.25 -20.15
C GLU A 10 -13.03 -0.63 -20.74
N SER A 11 -13.16 0.37 -21.62
CA SER A 11 -12.00 1.06 -22.19
C SER A 11 -11.24 1.86 -21.14
N ARG A 12 -11.96 2.55 -20.24
CA ARG A 12 -11.35 3.27 -19.11
C ARG A 12 -10.59 2.32 -18.18
N THR A 13 -11.19 1.18 -17.84
CA THR A 13 -10.54 0.15 -17.01
C THR A 13 -9.28 -0.41 -17.67
N ARG A 14 -9.32 -0.68 -18.99
CA ARG A 14 -8.13 -1.12 -19.74
C ARG A 14 -7.02 -0.08 -19.75
N LEU A 15 -7.36 1.21 -19.86
CA LEU A 15 -6.38 2.30 -19.77
C LEU A 15 -5.73 2.37 -18.40
N LEU A 16 -6.50 2.28 -17.31
CA LEU A 16 -5.97 2.28 -15.94
C LEU A 16 -5.03 1.09 -15.71
N ALA A 17 -5.44 -0.11 -16.10
CA ALA A 17 -4.62 -1.31 -15.94
C ALA A 17 -3.31 -1.23 -16.76
N ALA A 18 -3.40 -0.77 -18.02
CA ALA A 18 -2.23 -0.58 -18.87
C ALA A 18 -1.28 0.49 -18.30
N ALA A 19 -1.83 1.61 -17.83
CA ALA A 19 -1.07 2.70 -17.23
C ALA A 19 -0.36 2.25 -15.95
N ALA A 20 -1.08 1.58 -15.04
CA ALA A 20 -0.50 1.04 -13.81
C ALA A 20 0.71 0.14 -14.12
N SER A 21 0.56 -0.76 -15.07
CA SER A 21 1.63 -1.68 -15.45
C SER A 21 2.84 -0.98 -16.09
N GLU A 22 2.63 0.01 -16.96
CA GLU A 22 3.75 0.76 -17.55
C GLU A 22 4.45 1.65 -16.52
N PHE A 23 3.69 2.39 -15.69
CA PHE A 23 4.26 3.24 -14.64
C PHE A 23 5.01 2.43 -13.59
N ALA A 24 4.49 1.27 -13.17
CA ALA A 24 5.16 0.40 -12.22
C ALA A 24 6.49 -0.17 -12.76
N ARG A 25 6.62 -0.28 -14.08
CA ARG A 25 7.80 -0.86 -14.75
C ARG A 25 8.86 0.19 -15.12
N LEU A 26 8.44 1.33 -15.63
CA LEU A 26 9.33 2.37 -16.19
C LEU A 26 9.44 3.61 -15.30
N GLY A 27 8.54 3.77 -14.33
CA GLY A 27 8.36 5.03 -13.64
C GLY A 27 7.51 6.04 -14.45
N TYR A 28 7.14 7.13 -13.80
CA TYR A 28 6.26 8.14 -14.37
C TYR A 28 6.87 8.89 -15.56
N HIS A 29 8.13 9.35 -15.44
CA HIS A 29 8.77 10.18 -16.47
C HIS A 29 8.97 9.43 -17.80
N GLU A 30 9.49 8.21 -17.75
CA GLU A 30 9.80 7.40 -18.93
C GLU A 30 8.54 6.80 -19.61
N THR A 31 7.42 6.75 -18.91
CA THR A 31 6.17 6.23 -19.48
C THR A 31 5.56 7.23 -20.47
N LYS A 32 5.22 6.73 -21.67
CA LYS A 32 4.58 7.50 -22.76
C LYS A 32 3.12 7.11 -22.91
N VAL A 33 2.24 8.08 -23.19
CA VAL A 33 0.81 7.84 -23.48
C VAL A 33 0.63 6.85 -24.63
N SER A 34 1.51 6.90 -25.65
CA SER A 34 1.52 5.94 -26.76
C SER A 34 1.71 4.49 -26.33
N ALA A 35 2.56 4.23 -25.33
CA ALA A 35 2.78 2.89 -24.79
C ALA A 35 1.55 2.41 -24.01
N ILE A 36 0.93 3.28 -23.21
CA ILE A 36 -0.29 2.97 -22.45
C ILE A 36 -1.42 2.56 -23.39
N VAL A 37 -1.73 3.38 -24.41
CA VAL A 37 -2.84 3.09 -25.34
C VAL A 37 -2.56 1.85 -26.19
N SER A 38 -1.30 1.65 -26.60
CA SER A 38 -0.90 0.44 -27.33
C SER A 38 -1.16 -0.81 -26.50
N LYS A 39 -0.74 -0.81 -25.23
CA LYS A 39 -0.97 -1.91 -24.28
C LYS A 39 -2.45 -2.12 -23.97
N ALA A 40 -3.22 -1.05 -23.88
CA ALA A 40 -4.66 -1.11 -23.67
C ALA A 40 -5.44 -1.60 -24.92
N GLY A 41 -4.81 -1.70 -26.09
CA GLY A 41 -5.49 -1.98 -27.36
C GLY A 41 -6.41 -0.84 -27.79
N LEU A 42 -5.97 0.41 -27.59
CA LEU A 42 -6.70 1.64 -27.85
C LEU A 42 -5.80 2.65 -28.59
N THR A 43 -6.39 3.79 -28.97
CA THR A 43 -5.69 4.88 -29.67
C THR A 43 -5.45 6.06 -28.75
N GLN A 44 -4.51 6.95 -29.10
CA GLN A 44 -4.29 8.18 -28.34
C GLN A 44 -5.55 9.06 -28.24
N PRO A 45 -6.33 9.29 -29.32
CA PRO A 45 -7.61 9.98 -29.19
C PRO A 45 -8.55 9.33 -28.17
N SER A 46 -8.57 8.00 -28.08
CA SER A 46 -9.38 7.29 -27.07
C SER A 46 -8.93 7.59 -25.63
N PHE A 47 -7.63 7.77 -25.39
CA PHE A 47 -7.11 8.15 -24.06
C PHE A 47 -7.68 9.49 -23.61
N TYR A 48 -7.62 10.50 -24.48
CA TYR A 48 -8.06 11.85 -24.18
C TYR A 48 -9.58 12.00 -24.04
N LEU A 49 -10.37 10.97 -24.39
CA LEU A 49 -11.79 10.90 -24.02
C LEU A 49 -12.01 10.64 -22.53
N TYR A 50 -11.06 10.02 -21.83
CA TYR A 50 -11.19 9.62 -20.42
C TYR A 50 -10.25 10.38 -19.48
N PHE A 51 -9.05 10.72 -19.95
CA PHE A 51 -8.02 11.36 -19.13
C PHE A 51 -7.46 12.58 -19.86
N GLN A 52 -7.46 13.72 -19.17
CA GLN A 52 -6.98 14.98 -19.73
C GLN A 52 -5.47 14.96 -20.01
N SER A 53 -4.71 14.14 -19.27
CA SER A 53 -3.26 14.06 -19.40
C SER A 53 -2.67 12.79 -18.77
N LYS A 54 -1.35 12.59 -18.92
CA LYS A 54 -0.60 11.50 -18.27
C LYS A 54 -0.61 11.65 -16.74
N GLU A 55 -0.56 12.89 -16.27
CA GLU A 55 -0.61 13.28 -14.86
C GLU A 55 -1.97 12.90 -14.26
N ALA A 56 -3.06 13.15 -14.99
CA ALA A 56 -4.41 12.86 -14.50
C ALA A 56 -4.63 11.37 -14.22
N ILE A 57 -4.21 10.49 -15.14
CA ILE A 57 -4.31 9.04 -14.93
C ILE A 57 -3.33 8.56 -13.84
N PHE A 58 -2.14 9.14 -13.73
CA PHE A 58 -1.17 8.81 -12.69
C PHE A 58 -1.71 9.19 -11.29
N ALA A 59 -2.24 10.40 -11.14
CA ALA A 59 -2.84 10.89 -9.91
C ALA A 59 -4.06 10.06 -9.47
N GLU A 60 -4.85 9.56 -10.42
CA GLU A 60 -5.93 8.64 -10.10
C GLU A 60 -5.41 7.30 -9.54
N LEU A 61 -4.36 6.72 -10.15
CA LEU A 61 -3.76 5.47 -9.69
C LEU A 61 -3.12 5.60 -8.30
N THR A 62 -2.37 6.68 -8.05
CA THR A 62 -1.80 6.96 -6.72
C THR A 62 -2.89 7.25 -5.70
N GLY A 63 -3.97 7.94 -6.12
CA GLY A 63 -5.15 8.18 -5.29
C GLY A 63 -5.88 6.90 -4.89
N MET A 64 -6.02 5.93 -5.81
CA MET A 64 -6.59 4.62 -5.52
C MET A 64 -5.77 3.86 -4.48
N PHE A 65 -4.44 3.83 -4.63
CA PHE A 65 -3.55 3.22 -3.65
C PHE A 65 -3.67 3.89 -2.28
N ARG A 66 -3.56 5.22 -2.24
CA ARG A 66 -3.66 6.03 -1.03
C ARG A 66 -4.96 5.78 -0.28
N SER A 67 -6.07 5.71 -0.99
CA SER A 67 -7.39 5.49 -0.39
C SER A 67 -7.48 4.13 0.29
N GLY A 68 -6.94 3.07 -0.34
CA GLY A 68 -6.90 1.73 0.26
C GLY A 68 -6.05 1.67 1.53
N LEU A 69 -4.87 2.30 1.50
CA LEU A 69 -3.96 2.32 2.64
C LEU A 69 -4.52 3.16 3.80
N LYS A 70 -5.16 4.31 3.52
CA LYS A 70 -5.82 5.13 4.54
C LYS A 70 -6.96 4.39 5.23
N ALA A 71 -7.81 3.69 4.48
CA ALA A 71 -8.89 2.90 5.06
C ALA A 71 -8.37 1.82 6.05
N LEU A 72 -7.25 1.17 5.71
CA LEU A 72 -6.57 0.23 6.61
C LEU A 72 -6.07 0.93 7.90
N MET A 73 -5.43 2.08 7.75
CA MET A 73 -4.88 2.84 8.87
C MET A 73 -5.96 3.34 9.83
N GLU A 74 -7.09 3.79 9.29
CA GLU A 74 -8.26 4.21 10.09
C GLU A 74 -8.88 3.05 10.88
N GLU A 75 -9.00 1.85 10.29
CA GLU A 75 -9.47 0.67 11.02
C GLU A 75 -8.49 0.27 12.13
N CYS A 76 -7.19 0.31 11.85
CA CYS A 76 -6.16 0.00 12.85
C CYS A 76 -6.22 0.95 14.05
N GLY A 77 -6.39 2.26 13.80
CA GLY A 77 -6.59 3.25 14.85
C GLY A 77 -7.82 2.95 15.71
N ARG A 78 -8.97 2.65 15.09
CA ARG A 78 -10.20 2.28 15.82
C ARG A 78 -10.05 1.02 16.66
N GLU A 79 -9.31 0.02 16.19
CA GLU A 79 -9.02 -1.18 16.98
C GLU A 79 -8.08 -0.91 18.15
N ALA A 80 -7.14 0.03 17.99
CA ALA A 80 -6.24 0.44 19.05
C ALA A 80 -6.99 1.09 20.22
N GLU A 81 -8.04 1.87 19.93
CA GLU A 81 -8.91 2.51 20.92
C GLU A 81 -9.80 1.53 21.68
N ARG A 82 -10.23 0.43 21.04
CA ARG A 82 -11.03 -0.62 21.68
C ARG A 82 -10.24 -1.48 22.67
N GLY A 83 -8.90 -1.38 22.64
CA GLY A 83 -8.01 -2.26 23.38
C GLY A 83 -7.87 -3.65 22.75
N CYS A 84 -6.81 -4.36 23.14
CA CYS A 84 -6.60 -5.74 22.73
C CYS A 84 -6.00 -6.56 23.89
N GLU A 85 -6.25 -7.85 23.88
CA GLU A 85 -5.73 -8.77 24.90
C GLU A 85 -4.21 -9.02 24.75
N SER A 86 -3.66 -8.87 23.53
CA SER A 86 -2.23 -9.07 23.26
C SER A 86 -1.70 -8.15 22.15
N VAL A 87 -0.60 -7.44 22.44
CA VAL A 87 0.13 -6.59 21.48
C VAL A 87 0.58 -7.40 20.27
N THR A 88 1.18 -8.57 20.49
CA THR A 88 1.69 -9.44 19.43
C THR A 88 0.58 -9.89 18.48
N VAL A 89 -0.59 -10.23 19.01
CA VAL A 89 -1.76 -10.62 18.18
C VAL A 89 -2.25 -9.43 17.36
N ALA A 90 -2.34 -8.25 17.97
CA ALA A 90 -2.76 -7.03 17.28
C ALA A 90 -1.79 -6.62 16.16
N VAL A 91 -0.48 -6.62 16.44
CA VAL A 91 0.57 -6.33 15.45
C VAL A 91 0.53 -7.33 14.31
N ARG A 92 0.42 -8.63 14.60
CA ARG A 92 0.28 -9.67 13.58
C ARG A 92 -0.95 -9.45 12.70
N SER A 93 -2.10 -9.19 13.29
CA SER A 93 -3.35 -8.94 12.56
C SER A 93 -3.26 -7.69 11.67
N PHE A 94 -2.65 -6.62 12.17
CA PHE A 94 -2.41 -5.42 11.40
C PHE A 94 -1.48 -5.69 10.21
N LEU A 95 -0.32 -6.31 10.46
CA LEU A 95 0.65 -6.64 9.42
C LEU A 95 0.06 -7.56 8.35
N ALA A 96 -0.77 -8.54 8.73
CA ALA A 96 -1.42 -9.43 7.77
C ALA A 96 -2.33 -8.66 6.82
N ARG A 97 -3.14 -7.74 7.35
CA ARG A 97 -4.00 -6.88 6.53
C ARG A 97 -3.20 -5.89 5.69
N LEU A 98 -2.13 -5.30 6.24
CA LEU A 98 -1.24 -4.41 5.51
C LEU A 98 -0.59 -5.11 4.33
N PHE A 99 0.05 -6.28 4.54
CA PHE A 99 0.62 -7.06 3.46
C PHE A 99 -0.45 -7.52 2.46
N ALA A 100 -1.65 -7.91 2.91
CA ALA A 100 -2.73 -8.26 1.99
C ALA A 100 -3.16 -7.06 1.11
N GLN A 101 -3.26 -5.86 1.68
CA GLN A 101 -3.53 -4.64 0.90
C GLN A 101 -2.40 -4.35 -0.10
N LEU A 102 -1.14 -4.49 0.31
CA LEU A 102 0.02 -4.29 -0.57
C LEU A 102 0.10 -5.35 -1.69
N ALA A 103 -0.38 -6.56 -1.44
CA ALA A 103 -0.43 -7.64 -2.42
C ALA A 103 -1.63 -7.54 -3.39
N HIS A 104 -2.72 -6.87 -3.00
CA HIS A 104 -3.96 -6.83 -3.76
C HIS A 104 -3.78 -6.22 -5.17
N HIS A 105 -2.96 -5.18 -5.28
CA HIS A 105 -2.62 -4.54 -6.55
C HIS A 105 -1.11 -4.22 -6.63
N PRO A 106 -0.26 -5.17 -7.06
CA PRO A 106 1.20 -5.01 -7.08
C PRO A 106 1.70 -3.79 -7.83
N ASP A 107 1.06 -3.44 -8.96
CA ASP A 107 1.44 -2.26 -9.75
C ASP A 107 1.07 -0.96 -9.05
N LEU A 108 -0.11 -0.89 -8.42
CA LEU A 108 -0.48 0.27 -7.59
C LEU A 108 0.42 0.40 -6.38
N THR A 109 0.81 -0.71 -5.74
CA THR A 109 1.76 -0.73 -4.64
C THR A 109 3.13 -0.21 -5.10
N ARG A 110 3.66 -0.69 -6.23
CA ARG A 110 4.92 -0.17 -6.80
C ARG A 110 4.84 1.34 -7.05
N ILE A 111 3.74 1.81 -7.63
CA ILE A 111 3.55 3.23 -7.89
C ILE A 111 3.45 4.02 -6.57
N GLY A 112 2.44 3.73 -5.76
CA GLY A 112 2.06 4.56 -4.62
C GLY A 112 2.94 4.41 -3.39
N PHE A 113 3.58 3.25 -3.18
CA PHE A 113 4.41 2.99 -2.00
C PHE A 113 5.92 3.16 -2.24
N PHE A 114 6.36 3.16 -3.51
CA PHE A 114 7.80 3.20 -3.83
C PHE A 114 8.20 4.30 -4.83
N LEU A 115 7.36 4.62 -5.82
CA LEU A 115 7.74 5.51 -6.93
C LEU A 115 7.12 6.91 -6.84
N SER A 116 5.98 7.06 -6.17
CA SER A 116 5.29 8.34 -6.01
C SER A 116 6.12 9.31 -5.19
N GLU A 117 6.04 10.60 -5.51
CA GLU A 117 6.70 11.64 -4.71
C GLU A 117 6.17 11.68 -3.27
N GLU A 118 4.90 11.32 -3.07
CA GLU A 118 4.24 11.26 -1.76
C GLU A 118 4.42 9.91 -1.04
N ALA A 119 5.25 9.01 -1.57
CA ALA A 119 5.49 7.71 -0.94
C ALA A 119 6.20 7.87 0.42
N ALA A 120 7.06 8.88 0.57
CA ALA A 120 7.72 9.19 1.84
C ALA A 120 6.70 9.61 2.90
N ASP A 121 5.88 10.63 2.62
CA ASP A 121 4.82 11.12 3.51
C ASP A 121 3.85 9.99 3.92
N MET A 122 3.52 9.10 2.97
CA MET A 122 2.66 7.95 3.24
C MET A 122 3.29 6.98 4.25
N LYS A 123 4.59 6.75 4.15
CA LYS A 123 5.34 5.87 5.06
C LYS A 123 5.49 6.49 6.44
N GLU A 124 5.67 7.81 6.51
CA GLU A 124 5.64 8.55 7.79
C GLU A 124 4.26 8.48 8.46
N GLU A 125 3.18 8.64 7.69
CA GLU A 125 1.81 8.51 8.22
C GLU A 125 1.56 7.09 8.76
N LEU A 126 2.04 6.07 8.04
CA LEU A 126 1.96 4.66 8.45
C LEU A 126 2.77 4.40 9.74
N ALA A 127 4.01 4.90 9.82
CA ALA A 127 4.83 4.80 11.03
C ALA A 127 4.13 5.44 12.23
N ALA A 128 3.54 6.62 12.05
CA ALA A 128 2.81 7.31 13.11
C ALA A 128 1.58 6.52 13.59
N VAL A 129 0.86 5.84 12.69
CA VAL A 129 -0.25 4.94 13.07
C VAL A 129 0.25 3.75 13.88
N ILE A 130 1.33 3.11 13.44
CA ILE A 130 1.96 1.98 14.14
C ILE A 130 2.41 2.42 15.54
N ALA A 131 3.08 3.56 15.66
CA ALA A 131 3.55 4.08 16.94
C ALA A 131 2.38 4.34 17.92
N ARG A 132 1.30 4.98 17.46
CA ARG A 132 0.09 5.17 18.27
C ARG A 132 -0.51 3.84 18.73
N CYS A 133 -0.53 2.84 17.84
CA CYS A 133 -1.03 1.52 18.16
C CYS A 133 -0.18 0.79 19.20
N LEU A 134 1.14 0.92 19.15
CA LEU A 134 2.03 0.34 20.15
C LEU A 134 1.84 1.06 21.49
N LEU A 135 1.84 2.40 21.51
CA LEU A 135 1.65 3.19 22.72
C LEU A 135 0.32 2.91 23.43
N SER A 136 -0.80 2.86 22.69
CA SER A 136 -2.12 2.61 23.28
C SER A 136 -2.20 1.29 24.04
N ARG A 137 -1.33 0.34 23.71
CA ARG A 137 -1.28 -1.00 24.30
C ARG A 137 -0.20 -1.17 25.37
N HIS A 138 0.76 -0.24 25.48
CA HIS A 138 1.74 -0.19 26.57
C HIS A 138 1.22 0.51 27.84
N HIS A 139 0.12 1.26 27.77
CA HIS A 139 -0.46 1.97 28.93
C HIS A 139 -0.92 1.08 30.11
N GLY A 140 -0.85 -0.25 29.99
CA GLY A 140 -1.15 -1.20 31.07
C GLY A 140 0.07 -1.95 31.65
N LEU A 141 1.28 -1.67 31.18
CA LEU A 141 2.51 -2.27 31.68
C LEU A 141 3.32 -1.18 32.38
N ASP A 142 3.40 -1.22 33.71
CA ASP A 142 4.11 -0.27 34.59
C ASP A 142 5.66 -0.29 34.44
N GLY A 143 6.18 -0.59 33.25
CA GLY A 143 7.61 -0.61 32.92
C GLY A 143 7.94 0.39 31.82
N GLU A 144 9.02 1.16 32.00
CA GLU A 144 9.60 1.96 30.92
C GLU A 144 9.87 1.05 29.70
N SER A 145 9.33 1.41 28.54
CA SER A 145 9.60 0.70 27.29
C SER A 145 11.11 0.64 27.06
N ARG A 146 11.63 -0.56 26.77
CA ARG A 146 13.07 -0.81 26.59
C ARG A 146 13.66 -0.10 25.35
N PHE A 147 12.80 0.42 24.48
CA PHE A 147 13.15 1.08 23.23
C PHE A 147 12.12 2.18 22.90
N ASP A 148 12.56 3.13 22.08
CA ASP A 148 11.74 4.21 21.55
C ASP A 148 10.70 3.63 20.57
N VAL A 149 9.42 3.87 20.86
CA VAL A 149 8.29 3.36 20.08
C VAL A 149 8.23 3.96 18.68
N ALA A 150 8.68 5.21 18.49
CA ALA A 150 8.76 5.82 17.18
C ALA A 150 9.82 5.11 16.32
N VAL A 151 10.99 4.84 16.90
CA VAL A 151 12.06 4.08 16.22
C VAL A 151 11.60 2.66 15.87
N ALA A 152 10.89 1.99 16.78
CA ALA A 152 10.34 0.66 16.52
C ALA A 152 9.31 0.67 15.38
N ALA A 153 8.47 1.70 15.30
CA ALA A 153 7.51 1.88 14.21
C ALA A 153 8.21 2.10 12.86
N ASP A 154 9.24 2.93 12.81
CA ASP A 154 10.05 3.14 11.60
C ASP A 154 10.75 1.85 11.15
N CYS A 155 11.29 1.08 12.09
CA CYS A 155 11.88 -0.22 11.79
C CYS A 155 10.85 -1.18 11.19
N LEU A 156 9.61 -1.16 11.71
CA LEU A 156 8.53 -2.00 11.19
C LEU A 156 8.14 -1.58 9.76
N VAL A 157 8.03 -0.28 9.50
CA VAL A 157 7.76 0.24 8.14
C VAL A 157 8.89 -0.15 7.18
N GLY A 158 10.15 -0.02 7.59
CA GLY A 158 11.30 -0.46 6.79
C GLY A 158 11.29 -1.96 6.50
N ALA A 159 10.90 -2.79 7.48
CA ALA A 159 10.72 -4.22 7.28
C ALA A 159 9.59 -4.52 6.29
N VAL A 160 8.43 -3.86 6.43
CA VAL A 160 7.31 -3.99 5.49
C VAL A 160 7.74 -3.60 4.08
N GLU A 161 8.44 -2.48 3.91
CA GLU A 161 8.93 -1.99 2.62
C GLU A 161 9.86 -3.03 1.97
N ARG A 162 10.86 -3.49 2.72
CA ARG A 162 11.85 -4.47 2.24
C ARG A 162 11.21 -5.80 1.89
N LEU A 163 10.36 -6.34 2.76
CA LEU A 163 9.71 -7.65 2.57
C LEU A 163 8.67 -7.61 1.45
N THR A 164 7.99 -6.48 1.27
CA THR A 164 7.07 -6.27 0.15
C THR A 164 7.79 -6.50 -1.19
N LEU A 165 8.93 -5.83 -1.42
CA LEU A 165 9.67 -5.98 -2.68
C LEU A 165 10.33 -7.35 -2.85
N GLN A 166 10.89 -7.91 -1.78
CA GLN A 166 11.76 -9.08 -1.88
C GLN A 166 11.04 -10.41 -1.80
N GLN A 167 9.89 -10.44 -1.11
CA GLN A 167 9.18 -11.67 -0.75
C GLN A 167 7.73 -11.63 -1.22
N LEU A 168 6.98 -10.58 -0.89
CA LEU A 168 5.54 -10.51 -1.15
C LEU A 168 5.22 -10.36 -2.64
N LEU A 169 5.69 -9.28 -3.29
CA LEU A 169 5.37 -9.01 -4.69
C LEU A 169 5.93 -10.06 -5.66
N PRO A 170 7.10 -10.69 -5.40
CA PRO A 170 7.55 -11.85 -6.17
C PRO A 170 6.77 -13.15 -5.89
N GLY A 171 5.87 -13.17 -4.90
CA GLY A 171 5.08 -14.34 -4.54
C GLY A 171 5.85 -15.44 -3.80
N LYS A 172 6.97 -15.11 -3.14
CA LYS A 172 7.78 -16.07 -2.38
C LYS A 172 7.18 -16.42 -1.02
N ARG A 173 6.42 -15.50 -0.42
CA ARG A 173 5.72 -15.67 0.86
C ARG A 173 4.37 -14.96 0.84
N SER A 174 3.40 -15.51 1.57
CA SER A 174 2.07 -14.90 1.74
C SER A 174 2.10 -13.73 2.73
N ALA A 175 1.01 -12.95 2.73
CA ALA A 175 0.81 -11.87 3.70
C ALA A 175 0.79 -12.40 5.14
N GLU A 176 0.13 -13.53 5.37
CA GLU A 176 -0.01 -14.19 6.68
C GLU A 176 1.32 -14.74 7.19
N GLU A 177 2.12 -15.35 6.30
CA GLU A 177 3.45 -15.87 6.64
C GLU A 177 4.38 -14.72 7.06
N LEU A 178 4.45 -13.65 6.26
CA LEU A 178 5.29 -12.49 6.58
C LEU A 178 4.83 -11.79 7.86
N ALA A 179 3.51 -11.63 8.05
CA ALA A 179 2.97 -11.02 9.26
C ALA A 179 3.29 -11.83 10.51
N GLY A 180 3.22 -13.16 10.44
CA GLY A 180 3.58 -14.05 11.55
C GLY A 180 5.05 -13.92 11.94
N GLU A 181 5.94 -14.00 10.96
CA GLU A 181 7.40 -13.93 11.15
C GLU A 181 7.84 -12.57 11.69
N VAL A 182 7.32 -11.48 11.13
CA VAL A 182 7.63 -10.13 11.60
C VAL A 182 7.07 -9.93 13.01
N ALA A 183 5.81 -10.28 13.27
CA ALA A 183 5.25 -10.11 14.61
C ALA A 183 6.00 -10.92 15.68
N GLN A 184 6.44 -12.14 15.36
CA GLN A 184 7.25 -12.96 16.27
C GLN A 184 8.65 -12.37 16.49
N PHE A 185 9.30 -11.87 15.44
CA PHE A 185 10.60 -11.21 15.57
C PHE A 185 10.52 -10.00 16.50
N TYR A 186 9.48 -9.17 16.35
CA TYR A 186 9.27 -8.00 17.20
C TYR A 186 8.80 -8.41 18.61
N SER A 187 8.02 -9.47 18.80
CA SER A 187 7.58 -9.87 20.15
C SER A 187 8.73 -10.26 21.07
N VAL A 188 9.78 -10.90 20.56
CA VAL A 188 11.00 -11.22 21.33
C VAL A 188 11.76 -9.96 21.75
N GLY A 189 11.62 -8.87 21.00
CA GLY A 189 12.19 -7.57 21.37
C GLY A 189 11.27 -6.73 22.27
N LEU A 190 9.95 -6.96 22.20
CA LEU A 190 8.91 -6.24 22.97
C LEU A 190 8.71 -6.80 24.40
N GLU A 191 9.18 -8.03 24.67
CA GLU A 191 9.26 -8.66 26.01
C GLU A 191 10.53 -8.26 26.78
#